data_AF-A0A2A6MK73-F1
#
_entry.id   AF-A0A2A6MK73-F1
#
_cell.length_a   1.000
_cell.length_b   1.000
_cell.length_c   1.000
_cell.angle_alpha   90.00
_cell.angle_beta   90.00
_cell.angle_gamma   90.00
#
_symmetry.space_group_name_H-M   'P 1'
#
loop_
_entity.id
_entity.type
_entity.pdbx_description
1 polymer ?
#
loop_
_entity_poly.entity_id
_entity_poly.type
_entity_poly.pdbx_seq_one_letter_code
_entity_poly.pdbx_strand_id
1 'polypeptide(L)'
;MKFTDNAPIAGTRRTADGYLVADVRTARTGIQLYAGHEVGKPEMQVVKVYRPEDQVFDKASLGSYAHKPVTNDHPAEAVTPDNWKAVSVGQIGDEIARDGEFVRIPLIVMDAAAIKAIDDGKRELSAGYTCDLAWEAGTTPEGEKYDAIQKDIRINHVAIVQRGRAGSEARIGDGAGKWGVSPVNTQIADERIPKMDLRKILVDGLTVETTDQGAQAITKLQKDLESSAAKFADAEKAHQVALAAKDAELAKKDAEIDALKGRILSDAELDKRVQARADLVAKASVLAKDVKTEGLSDAAIRKAVVVAKLGDAAIADKSEAYIDARFDMLVEDASKGGGADPFRIAVQQGLSQVSDASASATAHKAMVSDLESAWQTKGAK
;
A
#
# COMPACT_ATOMS: atom_id res chain seq x y z
N MET A 1 40.74 -3.71 -10.71
CA MET A 1 40.05 -3.90 -12.00
C MET A 1 40.29 -5.35 -12.42
N LYS A 2 39.28 -6.23 -12.29
CA LYS A 2 39.39 -7.63 -12.71
C LYS A 2 38.63 -7.77 -14.03
N PHE A 3 39.37 -7.89 -15.12
CA PHE A 3 38.83 -8.30 -16.41
C PHE A 3 38.88 -9.83 -16.45
N THR A 4 37.71 -10.45 -16.41
CA THR A 4 37.55 -11.87 -16.73
C THR A 4 36.29 -11.98 -17.56
N ASP A 5 36.47 -11.92 -18.88
CA ASP A 5 35.46 -12.32 -19.84
C ASP A 5 35.72 -13.79 -20.17
N ASN A 6 34.91 -14.66 -19.59
CA ASN A 6 34.80 -16.06 -19.99
C ASN A 6 33.35 -16.25 -20.43
N ALA A 7 33.12 -16.16 -21.74
CA ALA A 7 31.83 -16.46 -22.35
C ALA A 7 31.87 -17.90 -22.91
N PRO A 8 31.31 -18.90 -22.21
CA PRO A 8 30.82 -20.09 -22.91
C PRO A 8 29.57 -19.69 -23.70
N ILE A 9 29.58 -19.95 -25.02
CA ILE A 9 28.51 -19.66 -26.00
C ILE A 9 27.28 -20.61 -25.83
N ALA A 10 27.15 -21.30 -24.70
CA ALA A 10 25.96 -22.09 -24.39
C ALA A 10 25.59 -21.86 -22.91
N GLY A 11 24.36 -21.40 -22.69
CA GLY A 11 23.76 -21.25 -21.37
C GLY A 11 23.46 -19.83 -20.93
N THR A 12 23.31 -19.70 -19.61
CA THR A 12 23.15 -18.42 -18.94
C THR A 12 24.53 -17.87 -18.58
N ARG A 13 24.74 -16.57 -18.77
CA ARG A 13 25.92 -15.87 -18.26
C ARG A 13 25.50 -14.66 -17.42
N ARG A 14 26.39 -14.24 -16.52
CA ARG A 14 26.25 -12.98 -15.78
C ARG A 14 27.10 -11.90 -16.44
N THR A 15 26.57 -10.69 -16.57
CA THR A 15 27.37 -9.52 -16.93
C THR A 15 28.20 -9.06 -15.74
N ALA A 16 29.18 -8.17 -15.96
CA ALA A 16 29.95 -7.56 -14.88
C ALA A 16 29.06 -6.79 -13.88
N ASP A 17 27.93 -6.26 -14.36
CA ASP A 17 26.91 -5.54 -13.57
C ASP A 17 25.88 -6.46 -12.89
N GLY A 18 26.02 -7.79 -13.06
CA GLY A 18 25.17 -8.79 -12.41
C GLY A 18 23.92 -9.22 -13.20
N TYR A 19 23.67 -8.65 -14.38
CA TYR A 19 22.53 -9.02 -15.22
C TYR A 19 22.66 -10.43 -15.76
N LEU A 20 21.54 -11.13 -15.94
CA LEU A 20 21.50 -12.46 -16.55
C LEU A 20 21.27 -12.32 -18.03
N VAL A 21 22.15 -12.91 -18.84
CA VAL A 21 21.99 -13.00 -20.30
C VAL A 21 21.84 -14.47 -20.67
N ALA A 22 20.92 -14.77 -21.57
CA ALA A 22 20.65 -16.12 -22.03
C ALA A 22 20.20 -16.15 -23.49
N ASP A 23 20.52 -17.24 -24.16
CA ASP A 23 19.97 -17.61 -25.46
C ASP A 23 19.00 -18.77 -25.25
N VAL A 24 17.72 -18.58 -25.60
CA VAL A 24 16.63 -19.44 -25.12
C VAL A 24 15.59 -19.73 -26.18
N ARG A 25 14.95 -20.89 -26.05
CA ARG A 25 13.69 -21.20 -26.74
C ARG A 25 12.53 -20.52 -26.00
N THR A 26 11.58 -19.93 -26.72
CA THR A 26 10.48 -19.17 -26.09
C THR A 26 9.07 -19.53 -26.55
N ALA A 27 8.91 -20.04 -27.76
CA ALA A 27 7.63 -20.42 -28.35
C ALA A 27 7.86 -21.57 -29.33
N ARG A 28 6.82 -22.35 -29.66
CA ARG A 28 6.91 -23.46 -30.61
C ARG A 28 5.70 -23.61 -31.51
N THR A 29 5.88 -24.36 -32.59
CA THR A 29 4.81 -24.89 -33.44
C THR A 29 4.04 -26.02 -32.74
N GLY A 30 2.94 -26.45 -33.38
CA GLY A 30 2.13 -27.58 -32.94
C GLY A 30 0.92 -27.17 -32.10
N ILE A 31 0.32 -28.14 -31.41
CA ILE A 31 -0.86 -27.90 -30.58
C ILE A 31 -0.47 -27.36 -29.21
N GLN A 32 -1.18 -26.33 -28.79
CA GLN A 32 -1.18 -25.81 -27.42
C GLN A 32 -2.58 -25.88 -26.83
N LEU A 33 -2.64 -26.13 -25.53
CA LEU A 33 -3.90 -26.24 -24.78
C LEU A 33 -4.24 -24.90 -24.13
N TYR A 34 -5.49 -24.50 -24.27
CA TYR A 34 -6.08 -23.32 -23.64
C TYR A 34 -7.29 -23.74 -22.84
N ALA A 35 -7.50 -23.11 -21.70
CA ALA A 35 -8.81 -23.18 -21.08
C ALA A 35 -9.79 -22.36 -21.93
N GLY A 36 -11.03 -22.82 -22.11
CA GLY A 36 -11.94 -22.14 -23.03
C GLY A 36 -12.23 -20.68 -22.66
N HIS A 37 -12.22 -20.33 -21.37
CA HIS A 37 -12.36 -18.94 -20.94
C HIS A 37 -11.22 -18.03 -21.41
N GLU A 38 -10.00 -18.55 -21.64
CA GLU A 38 -8.86 -17.77 -22.14
C GLU A 38 -9.07 -17.33 -23.60
N VAL A 39 -9.92 -18.04 -24.34
CA VAL A 39 -10.15 -17.85 -25.78
C VAL A 39 -11.60 -17.49 -26.12
N GLY A 40 -12.38 -17.06 -25.13
CA GLY A 40 -13.77 -16.63 -25.33
C GLY A 40 -14.76 -17.76 -25.62
N LYS A 41 -14.42 -19.00 -25.22
CA LYS A 41 -15.26 -20.21 -25.27
C LYS A 41 -15.42 -20.84 -23.89
N PRO A 42 -15.98 -20.14 -22.89
CA PRO A 42 -16.07 -20.65 -21.52
C PRO A 42 -16.82 -21.98 -21.38
N GLU A 43 -17.62 -22.35 -22.37
CA GLU A 43 -18.30 -23.65 -22.47
C GLU A 43 -17.35 -24.83 -22.74
N MET A 44 -16.15 -24.58 -23.25
CA MET A 44 -15.13 -25.60 -23.49
C MET A 44 -14.14 -25.65 -22.32
N GLN A 45 -13.95 -26.83 -21.70
CA GLN A 45 -12.95 -26.97 -20.63
C GLN A 45 -11.53 -26.77 -21.16
N VAL A 46 -11.21 -27.39 -22.30
CA VAL A 46 -9.92 -27.29 -22.97
C VAL A 46 -10.17 -27.10 -24.47
N VAL A 47 -9.42 -26.18 -25.07
CA VAL A 47 -9.37 -25.90 -26.49
C VAL A 47 -7.97 -26.24 -27.01
N LYS A 48 -7.91 -27.06 -28.05
CA LYS A 48 -6.67 -27.38 -28.77
C LYS A 48 -6.45 -26.36 -29.86
N VAL A 49 -5.51 -25.44 -29.64
CA VAL A 49 -5.15 -24.41 -30.61
C VAL A 49 -3.90 -24.85 -31.36
N TYR A 50 -4.02 -25.00 -32.67
CA TYR A 50 -2.92 -25.33 -33.56
C TYR A 50 -2.15 -24.07 -33.97
N ARG A 51 -0.82 -24.13 -33.83
CA ARG A 51 0.12 -23.10 -34.23
C ARG A 51 0.97 -23.64 -35.38
N PRO A 52 0.55 -23.44 -36.64
CA PRO A 52 1.26 -23.98 -37.78
C PRO A 52 2.60 -23.25 -37.99
N GLU A 53 3.50 -23.95 -38.68
CA GLU A 53 4.87 -23.50 -38.93
C GLU A 53 4.93 -22.14 -39.65
N ASP A 54 4.09 -21.98 -40.66
CA ASP A 54 3.99 -20.78 -41.50
C ASP A 54 3.51 -19.55 -40.73
N GLN A 55 2.80 -19.72 -39.60
CA GLN A 55 2.34 -18.62 -38.75
C GLN A 55 3.35 -18.30 -37.64
N VAL A 56 3.96 -19.32 -37.03
CA VAL A 56 4.96 -19.12 -35.95
C VAL A 56 6.24 -18.51 -36.50
N PHE A 57 6.73 -19.02 -37.63
CA PHE A 57 7.97 -18.57 -38.28
C PHE A 57 7.75 -17.57 -39.40
N ASP A 58 6.52 -17.03 -39.54
CA ASP A 58 6.28 -15.89 -40.41
C ASP A 58 7.25 -14.75 -40.06
N LYS A 59 7.70 -14.02 -41.09
CA LYS A 59 8.67 -12.94 -40.94
C LYS A 59 8.16 -11.84 -40.01
N ALA A 60 6.87 -11.52 -40.05
CA ALA A 60 6.28 -10.51 -39.17
C ALA A 60 6.12 -11.03 -37.73
N SER A 61 5.85 -12.33 -37.55
CA SER A 61 5.88 -12.99 -36.23
C SER A 61 7.28 -12.93 -35.62
N LEU A 62 8.29 -13.45 -36.31
CA LEU A 62 9.69 -13.44 -35.82
C LEU A 62 10.20 -12.03 -35.58
N GLY A 63 9.96 -11.10 -36.52
CA GLY A 63 10.37 -9.71 -36.39
C GLY A 63 9.70 -8.98 -35.22
N SER A 64 8.55 -9.46 -34.73
CA SER A 64 7.84 -8.82 -33.62
C SER A 64 8.45 -9.11 -32.24
N TYR A 65 9.39 -10.05 -32.11
CA TYR A 65 10.09 -10.33 -30.84
C TYR A 65 11.16 -9.29 -30.49
N ALA A 66 11.80 -8.70 -31.48
CA ALA A 66 12.98 -7.87 -31.26
C ALA A 66 12.68 -6.71 -30.31
N HIS A 67 13.55 -6.52 -29.31
CA HIS A 67 13.45 -5.46 -28.31
C HIS A 67 12.16 -5.46 -27.48
N LYS A 68 11.39 -6.56 -27.47
CA LYS A 68 10.22 -6.66 -26.59
C LYS A 68 10.64 -6.83 -25.14
N PRO A 69 9.78 -6.41 -24.20
CA PRO A 69 10.05 -6.55 -22.77
C PRO A 69 10.06 -8.02 -22.35
N VAL A 70 10.94 -8.33 -21.41
CA VAL A 70 10.82 -9.53 -20.58
C VAL A 70 10.09 -9.14 -19.29
N THR A 71 9.12 -9.93 -18.85
CA THR A 71 8.36 -9.73 -17.61
C THR A 71 8.57 -10.90 -16.65
N ASN A 72 8.31 -10.70 -15.36
CA ASN A 72 8.23 -11.77 -14.37
C ASN A 72 6.75 -12.07 -14.12
N ASP A 73 6.30 -13.26 -14.51
CA ASP A 73 4.89 -13.59 -14.80
C ASP A 73 4.26 -12.79 -15.94
N HIS A 74 3.08 -13.22 -16.37
CA HIS A 74 2.25 -12.46 -17.28
C HIS A 74 1.64 -11.26 -16.55
N PRO A 75 1.76 -10.03 -17.08
CA PRO A 75 1.00 -8.89 -16.60
C PRO A 75 -0.50 -9.10 -16.87
N ALA A 76 -1.35 -8.46 -16.06
CA ALA A 76 -2.80 -8.54 -16.21
C ALA A 76 -3.31 -7.92 -17.53
N GLU A 77 -2.54 -6.96 -18.07
CA GLU A 77 -2.81 -6.28 -19.33
C GLU A 77 -1.58 -6.39 -20.24
N ALA A 78 -1.76 -6.16 -21.54
CA ALA A 78 -0.64 -6.08 -22.48
C ALA A 78 0.37 -5.02 -22.04
N VAL A 79 1.65 -5.25 -22.32
CA VAL A 79 2.70 -4.27 -22.02
C VAL A 79 2.59 -3.11 -23.00
N THR A 80 2.43 -1.91 -22.47
CA THR A 80 2.29 -0.63 -23.18
C THR A 80 3.32 0.37 -22.66
N PRO A 81 3.52 1.52 -23.34
CA PRO A 81 4.38 2.58 -22.80
C PRO A 81 3.99 3.04 -21.39
N ASP A 82 2.71 2.97 -21.05
CA ASP A 82 2.18 3.44 -19.76
C ASP A 82 2.53 2.50 -18.59
N ASN A 83 2.60 1.19 -18.84
CA ASN A 83 2.87 0.19 -17.80
C ASN A 83 4.26 -0.45 -17.87
N TRP A 84 5.00 -0.28 -18.97
CA TRP A 84 6.28 -0.96 -19.24
C TRP A 84 7.26 -0.90 -18.08
N LYS A 85 7.45 0.30 -17.52
CA LYS A 85 8.40 0.53 -16.42
C LYS A 85 8.09 -0.32 -15.18
N ALA A 86 6.81 -0.62 -14.92
CA ALA A 86 6.39 -1.35 -13.74
C ALA A 86 6.51 -2.87 -13.89
N VAL A 87 6.41 -3.39 -15.12
CA VAL A 87 6.28 -4.83 -15.38
C VAL A 87 7.52 -5.44 -16.06
N SER A 88 8.35 -4.61 -16.69
CA SER A 88 9.55 -5.08 -17.38
C SER A 88 10.68 -5.36 -16.38
N VAL A 89 11.30 -6.52 -16.53
CA VAL A 89 12.47 -6.97 -15.76
C VAL A 89 13.70 -7.15 -16.64
N GLY A 90 13.59 -6.83 -17.92
CA GLY A 90 14.58 -7.13 -18.94
C GLY A 90 14.03 -6.93 -20.36
N GLN A 91 14.82 -7.34 -21.35
CA GLN A 91 14.47 -7.18 -22.77
C GLN A 91 15.00 -8.34 -23.61
N ILE A 92 14.34 -8.55 -24.75
CA ILE A 92 14.78 -9.44 -25.82
C ILE A 92 15.80 -8.71 -26.70
N GLY A 93 16.82 -9.40 -27.19
CA GLY A 93 17.72 -8.89 -28.22
C GLY A 93 17.06 -8.89 -29.62
N ASP A 94 17.88 -8.81 -30.66
CA ASP A 94 17.46 -8.68 -32.06
C ASP A 94 17.72 -9.93 -32.91
N GLU A 95 18.59 -10.85 -32.46
CA GLU A 95 18.93 -12.10 -33.17
C GLU A 95 17.87 -13.20 -33.01
N ILE A 96 16.66 -12.93 -33.49
CA ILE A 96 15.54 -13.89 -33.48
C ILE A 96 15.77 -14.95 -34.55
N ALA A 97 15.75 -16.22 -34.17
CA ALA A 97 15.98 -17.33 -35.08
C ALA A 97 15.02 -18.50 -34.85
N ARG A 98 14.93 -19.38 -35.84
CA ARG A 98 14.30 -20.69 -35.68
C ARG A 98 15.31 -21.69 -35.13
N ASP A 99 14.88 -22.51 -34.19
CA ASP A 99 15.59 -23.69 -33.68
C ASP A 99 14.63 -24.89 -33.66
N GLY A 100 14.67 -25.69 -34.74
CA GLY A 100 13.73 -26.80 -34.93
C GLY A 100 12.28 -26.31 -34.96
N GLU A 101 11.47 -26.80 -34.02
CA GLU A 101 10.06 -26.40 -33.81
C GLU A 101 9.92 -25.13 -32.95
N PHE A 102 11.03 -24.61 -32.40
CA PHE A 102 11.02 -23.47 -31.50
C PHE A 102 11.47 -22.17 -32.15
N VAL A 103 11.00 -21.06 -31.61
CA VAL A 103 11.61 -19.74 -31.77
C VAL A 103 12.70 -19.59 -30.70
N ARG A 104 13.91 -19.28 -31.15
CA ARG A 104 15.07 -18.96 -30.32
C ARG A 104 15.26 -17.45 -30.26
N ILE A 105 15.47 -16.92 -29.06
CA ILE A 105 15.71 -15.51 -28.81
C ILE A 105 16.87 -15.30 -27.83
N PRO A 106 17.73 -14.30 -28.03
CA PRO A 106 18.57 -13.78 -26.95
C PRO A 106 17.71 -12.92 -26.01
N LEU A 107 17.93 -13.02 -24.71
CA LEU A 107 17.34 -12.13 -23.71
C LEU A 107 18.33 -11.71 -22.64
N ILE A 108 18.03 -10.59 -22.00
CA ILE A 108 18.73 -10.09 -20.81
C ILE A 108 17.70 -9.75 -19.72
N VAL A 109 17.94 -10.25 -18.51
CA VAL A 109 17.18 -9.93 -17.29
C VAL A 109 18.06 -9.06 -16.40
N MET A 110 17.54 -7.90 -16.04
CA MET A 110 18.26 -6.86 -15.29
C MET A 110 17.73 -6.68 -13.87
N ASP A 111 16.49 -7.09 -13.60
CA ASP A 111 15.89 -7.00 -12.26
C ASP A 111 16.42 -8.08 -11.31
N ALA A 112 16.84 -7.69 -10.12
CA ALA A 112 17.45 -8.57 -9.12
C ALA A 112 16.46 -9.62 -8.56
N ALA A 113 15.19 -9.27 -8.39
CA ALA A 113 14.18 -10.20 -7.87
C ALA A 113 13.80 -11.26 -8.91
N ALA A 114 13.65 -10.86 -10.17
CA ALA A 114 13.42 -11.78 -11.28
C ALA A 114 14.61 -12.74 -11.48
N ILE A 115 15.83 -12.21 -11.43
CA ILE A 115 17.07 -12.99 -11.41
C ILE A 115 17.05 -14.05 -10.30
N LYS A 116 16.70 -13.64 -9.08
CA LYS A 116 16.63 -14.55 -7.95
C LYS A 116 15.57 -15.63 -8.17
N ALA A 117 14.40 -15.28 -8.71
CA ALA A 117 13.35 -16.25 -9.01
C ALA A 117 13.82 -17.31 -10.04
N ILE A 118 14.60 -16.89 -11.06
CA ILE A 118 15.22 -17.81 -12.03
C ILE A 118 16.20 -18.76 -11.34
N ASP A 119 17.07 -18.23 -10.48
CA ASP A 119 18.04 -19.02 -9.73
C ASP A 119 17.34 -20.03 -8.83
N ASP A 120 16.23 -19.62 -8.18
CA ASP A 120 15.37 -20.43 -7.33
C ASP A 120 14.48 -21.45 -8.10
N GLY A 121 14.47 -21.42 -9.44
CA GLY A 121 13.90 -22.47 -10.29
C GLY A 121 12.75 -22.05 -11.22
N LYS A 122 12.32 -20.79 -11.18
CA LYS A 122 11.29 -20.25 -12.09
C LYS A 122 11.91 -19.91 -13.45
N ARG A 123 11.99 -20.91 -14.33
CA ARG A 123 12.84 -20.83 -15.54
C ARG A 123 12.09 -20.93 -16.86
N GLU A 124 10.83 -21.34 -16.87
CA GLU A 124 10.10 -21.52 -18.13
C GLU A 124 9.64 -20.17 -18.72
N LEU A 125 9.40 -20.16 -20.03
CA LEU A 125 9.06 -18.96 -20.79
C LEU A 125 7.70 -19.11 -21.46
N SER A 126 6.95 -18.01 -21.47
CA SER A 126 5.66 -17.92 -22.13
C SER A 126 5.54 -16.60 -22.86
N ALA A 127 5.28 -16.64 -24.16
CA ALA A 127 5.11 -15.43 -24.95
C ALA A 127 3.70 -14.86 -24.76
N GLY A 128 3.60 -13.56 -24.47
CA GLY A 128 2.37 -12.80 -24.56
C GLY A 128 2.27 -12.09 -25.91
N TYR A 129 1.12 -12.16 -26.57
CA TYR A 129 0.95 -11.72 -27.95
C TYR A 129 -0.49 -11.35 -28.27
N THR A 130 -0.66 -10.71 -29.42
CA THR A 130 -1.93 -10.66 -30.14
C THR A 130 -1.89 -11.65 -31.30
N CYS A 131 -3.04 -12.19 -31.68
CA CYS A 131 -3.19 -13.08 -32.82
C CYS A 131 -4.66 -13.14 -33.25
N ASP A 132 -4.88 -13.60 -34.47
CA ASP A 132 -6.20 -13.95 -34.96
C ASP A 132 -6.46 -15.43 -34.69
N LEU A 133 -7.44 -15.73 -33.85
CA LEU A 133 -7.84 -17.10 -33.54
C LEU A 133 -8.99 -17.52 -34.46
N ALA A 134 -8.67 -18.32 -35.48
CA ALA A 134 -9.65 -18.86 -36.41
C ALA A 134 -10.25 -20.17 -35.88
N TRP A 135 -11.56 -20.18 -35.61
CA TRP A 135 -12.31 -21.35 -35.14
C TRP A 135 -12.60 -22.35 -36.26
N GLU A 136 -11.53 -22.86 -36.83
CA GLU A 136 -11.52 -23.85 -37.91
C GLU A 136 -11.02 -25.17 -37.31
N ALA A 137 -11.93 -26.12 -37.06
CA ALA A 137 -11.52 -27.44 -36.60
C ALA A 137 -10.82 -28.21 -37.73
N GLY A 138 -9.75 -28.92 -37.42
CA GLY A 138 -8.95 -29.59 -38.45
C GLY A 138 -8.04 -30.68 -37.92
N THR A 139 -7.02 -31.01 -38.70
CA THR A 139 -6.05 -32.07 -38.38
C THR A 139 -4.67 -31.61 -38.79
N THR A 140 -3.70 -31.69 -37.89
CA THR A 140 -2.30 -31.33 -38.20
C THR A 140 -1.73 -32.30 -39.24
N PRO A 141 -0.62 -31.95 -39.91
CA PRO A 141 0.07 -32.89 -40.80
C PRO A 141 0.45 -34.21 -40.12
N GLU A 142 0.65 -34.20 -38.81
CA GLU A 142 1.00 -35.36 -37.96
C GLU A 142 -0.24 -36.17 -37.51
N GLY A 143 -1.45 -35.73 -37.88
CA GLY A 143 -2.70 -36.45 -37.61
C GLY A 143 -3.45 -36.01 -36.35
N GLU A 144 -2.98 -34.98 -35.63
CA GLU A 144 -3.62 -34.53 -34.39
C GLU A 144 -4.83 -33.61 -34.66
N LYS A 145 -5.95 -33.85 -33.99
CA LYS A 145 -7.15 -33.00 -34.11
C LYS A 145 -6.99 -31.70 -33.30
N TYR A 146 -7.39 -30.57 -33.90
CA TYR A 146 -7.43 -29.26 -33.24
C TYR A 146 -8.78 -28.57 -33.47
N ASP A 147 -9.10 -27.61 -32.60
CA ASP A 147 -10.37 -26.88 -32.58
C ASP A 147 -10.27 -25.51 -33.24
N ALA A 148 -9.09 -24.88 -33.16
CA ALA A 148 -8.82 -23.57 -33.73
C ALA A 148 -7.37 -23.47 -34.23
N ILE A 149 -7.12 -22.55 -35.17
CA ILE A 149 -5.80 -22.19 -35.67
C ILE A 149 -5.46 -20.77 -35.22
N GLN A 150 -4.23 -20.59 -34.75
CA GLN A 150 -3.67 -19.28 -34.46
C GLN A 150 -2.97 -18.71 -35.71
N LYS A 151 -3.39 -17.51 -36.14
CA LYS A 151 -2.86 -16.77 -37.29
C LYS A 151 -2.35 -15.39 -36.86
N ASP A 152 -1.52 -14.77 -37.68
CA ASP A 152 -1.09 -13.37 -37.52
C ASP A 152 -0.51 -13.02 -36.13
N ILE A 153 0.38 -13.88 -35.65
CA ILE A 153 0.98 -13.76 -34.31
C ILE A 153 1.87 -12.51 -34.23
N ARG A 154 1.67 -11.67 -33.21
CA ARG A 154 2.52 -10.49 -32.92
C ARG A 154 2.86 -10.45 -31.44
N ILE A 155 4.15 -10.54 -31.13
CA ILE A 155 4.63 -10.59 -29.75
C ILE A 155 4.55 -9.23 -29.08
N ASN A 156 4.06 -9.24 -27.85
CA ASN A 156 4.02 -8.08 -26.97
C ASN A 156 5.11 -8.16 -25.89
N HIS A 157 5.31 -9.33 -25.26
CA HIS A 157 6.32 -9.58 -24.25
C HIS A 157 6.67 -11.08 -24.14
N VAL A 158 7.75 -11.40 -23.43
CA VAL A 158 8.05 -12.78 -23.00
C VAL A 158 8.12 -12.82 -21.47
N ALA A 159 7.28 -13.65 -20.87
CA ALA A 159 7.17 -13.80 -19.42
C ALA A 159 8.01 -14.96 -18.90
N ILE A 160 8.74 -14.72 -17.82
CA ILE A 160 9.36 -15.76 -16.99
C ILE A 160 8.30 -16.32 -16.05
N VAL A 161 7.96 -17.60 -16.21
CA VAL A 161 6.85 -18.25 -15.52
C VAL A 161 7.31 -19.57 -14.88
N GLN A 162 6.52 -20.09 -13.96
CA GLN A 162 6.79 -21.40 -13.37
C GLN A 162 6.57 -22.54 -14.38
N ARG A 163 5.54 -22.40 -15.23
CA ARG A 163 5.22 -23.33 -16.32
C ARG A 163 4.79 -22.56 -17.57
N GLY A 164 5.53 -22.75 -18.66
CA GLY A 164 5.33 -22.09 -19.94
C GLY A 164 4.47 -22.92 -20.90
N ARG A 165 3.70 -22.24 -21.75
CA ARG A 165 2.80 -22.92 -22.70
C ARG A 165 3.53 -23.67 -23.81
N ALA A 166 4.76 -23.25 -24.11
CA ALA A 166 5.64 -23.93 -25.07
C ALA A 166 6.30 -25.20 -24.49
N GLY A 167 6.09 -25.50 -23.21
CA GLY A 167 6.66 -26.67 -22.53
C GLY A 167 8.03 -26.38 -21.91
N SER A 168 8.56 -27.37 -21.18
CA SER A 168 9.75 -27.22 -20.34
C SER A 168 11.05 -27.00 -21.11
N GLU A 169 11.07 -27.19 -22.43
CA GLU A 169 12.22 -26.84 -23.28
C GLU A 169 12.29 -25.34 -23.57
N ALA A 170 11.18 -24.61 -23.47
CA ALA A 170 11.16 -23.15 -23.56
C ALA A 170 11.52 -22.55 -22.19
N ARG A 171 12.82 -22.45 -21.89
CA ARG A 171 13.31 -22.05 -20.56
C ARG A 171 14.66 -21.37 -20.58
N ILE A 172 14.97 -20.68 -19.48
CA ILE A 172 16.27 -20.08 -19.19
C ILE A 172 17.22 -21.13 -18.59
N GLY A 173 18.38 -21.32 -19.25
CA GLY A 173 19.51 -22.15 -18.80
C GLY A 173 19.41 -23.63 -19.16
N ASP A 174 20.59 -24.25 -19.32
CA ASP A 174 20.80 -25.55 -19.97
C ASP A 174 20.45 -26.77 -19.10
N GLY A 175 19.75 -26.55 -18.00
CA GLY A 175 19.30 -27.60 -17.10
C GLY A 175 18.07 -28.37 -17.61
N ALA A 176 17.85 -28.46 -18.93
CA ALA A 176 17.08 -29.56 -19.49
C ALA A 176 17.95 -30.82 -19.35
N GLY A 177 18.09 -31.31 -18.11
CA GLY A 177 18.55 -32.67 -17.89
C GLY A 177 17.67 -33.55 -18.76
N LYS A 178 18.31 -34.32 -19.65
CA LYS A 178 17.68 -35.28 -20.56
C LYS A 178 16.65 -36.12 -19.81
N TRP A 179 15.41 -35.67 -19.77
CA TRP A 179 14.28 -36.53 -19.50
C TRP A 179 13.93 -37.14 -20.84
N GLY A 180 14.45 -38.34 -21.06
CA GLY A 180 14.67 -38.93 -22.36
C GLY A 180 13.43 -38.98 -23.25
N VAL A 181 13.51 -38.28 -24.37
CA VAL A 181 12.97 -38.79 -25.63
C VAL A 181 14.06 -39.64 -26.27
N SER A 182 13.92 -40.97 -26.18
CA SER A 182 14.58 -41.86 -27.15
C SER A 182 13.76 -41.82 -28.44
N PRO A 183 14.39 -41.66 -29.63
CA PRO A 183 13.69 -41.94 -30.87
C PRO A 183 13.35 -43.43 -30.89
N VAL A 184 12.08 -43.74 -31.15
CA VAL A 184 11.67 -45.09 -31.57
C VAL A 184 12.32 -45.33 -32.93
N ASN A 185 13.39 -46.11 -32.97
CA ASN A 185 13.90 -46.66 -34.22
C ASN A 185 13.15 -47.97 -34.45
N THR A 186 12.21 -47.96 -35.38
CA THR A 186 11.61 -49.17 -35.92
C THR A 186 12.69 -49.93 -36.70
N GLN A 187 12.72 -51.26 -36.49
CA GLN A 187 13.49 -52.30 -37.20
C GLN A 187 14.89 -52.64 -36.65
N ILE A 188 14.98 -53.78 -35.94
CA ILE A 188 15.68 -55.02 -36.36
C ILE A 188 15.61 -56.00 -35.17
N ALA A 189 15.12 -57.22 -35.40
CA ALA A 189 15.17 -58.31 -34.44
C ALA A 189 16.61 -58.88 -34.39
N ASP A 190 17.24 -58.93 -33.22
CA ASP A 190 18.50 -59.67 -32.98
C ASP A 190 18.42 -60.39 -31.60
N GLU A 191 18.57 -61.71 -31.61
CA GLU A 191 18.37 -62.64 -30.48
C GLU A 191 19.57 -62.69 -29.51
N ARG A 192 20.18 -61.56 -29.15
CA ARG A 192 21.35 -61.51 -28.23
C ARG A 192 21.24 -60.41 -27.17
N ILE A 193 20.12 -60.35 -26.46
CA ILE A 193 19.92 -59.42 -25.33
C ILE A 193 20.31 -60.12 -24.02
N PRO A 194 21.29 -59.61 -23.23
CA PRO A 194 21.53 -60.10 -21.88
C PRO A 194 20.30 -59.85 -21.01
N LYS A 195 19.86 -60.88 -20.30
CA LYS A 195 18.70 -60.84 -19.39
C LYS A 195 18.92 -59.73 -18.35
N MET A 196 18.20 -58.61 -18.46
CA MET A 196 18.26 -57.56 -17.44
C MET A 196 17.46 -58.02 -16.21
N ASP A 197 18.08 -58.03 -15.03
CA ASP A 197 17.38 -58.30 -13.78
C ASP A 197 16.45 -57.11 -13.45
N LEU A 198 15.16 -57.31 -13.66
CA LEU A 198 14.10 -56.35 -13.35
C LEU A 198 13.63 -56.52 -11.91
N ARG A 199 13.45 -55.41 -11.21
CA ARG A 199 12.94 -55.32 -9.84
C ARG A 199 11.57 -54.66 -9.81
N LYS A 200 10.67 -55.22 -9.01
CA LYS A 200 9.37 -54.61 -8.69
C LYS A 200 9.53 -53.57 -7.58
N ILE A 201 9.05 -52.36 -7.81
CA ILE A 201 8.96 -51.29 -6.81
C ILE A 201 7.54 -50.75 -6.75
N LEU A 202 7.08 -50.38 -5.55
CA LEU A 202 5.78 -49.77 -5.34
C LEU A 202 5.89 -48.25 -5.50
N VAL A 203 5.15 -47.69 -6.44
CA VAL A 203 5.04 -46.25 -6.68
C VAL A 203 3.57 -45.90 -6.62
N ASP A 204 3.17 -45.13 -5.60
CA ASP A 204 1.80 -44.65 -5.45
C ASP A 204 0.74 -45.76 -5.49
N GLY A 205 1.02 -46.87 -4.79
CA GLY A 205 0.14 -48.05 -4.76
C GLY A 205 0.20 -48.94 -6.02
N LEU A 206 0.92 -48.54 -7.07
CA LEU A 206 1.12 -49.33 -8.28
C LEU A 206 2.47 -50.05 -8.25
N THR A 207 2.47 -51.33 -8.60
CA THR A 207 3.71 -52.11 -8.72
C THR A 207 4.30 -51.91 -10.10
N VAL A 208 5.50 -51.33 -10.17
CA VAL A 208 6.22 -51.04 -11.42
C VAL A 208 7.48 -51.89 -11.48
N GLU A 209 7.71 -52.57 -12.61
CA GLU A 209 8.96 -53.26 -12.90
C GLU A 209 9.97 -52.30 -13.53
N THR A 210 11.18 -52.24 -12.99
CA THR A 210 12.26 -51.36 -13.46
C THR A 210 13.63 -51.99 -13.20
N THR A 211 14.71 -51.43 -13.75
CA THR A 211 16.07 -51.87 -13.43
C THR A 211 16.47 -51.43 -12.02
N ASP A 212 17.52 -52.02 -11.44
CA ASP A 212 18.01 -51.62 -10.11
C ASP A 212 18.35 -50.12 -10.01
N GLN A 213 18.93 -49.54 -11.06
CA GLN A 213 19.20 -48.10 -11.10
C GLN A 213 17.90 -47.28 -11.16
N GLY A 214 16.89 -47.77 -11.90
CA GLY A 214 15.56 -47.15 -11.95
C GLY A 214 14.87 -47.18 -10.57
N ALA A 215 14.97 -48.28 -9.84
CA ALA A 215 14.43 -48.40 -8.49
C ALA A 215 15.09 -47.41 -7.51
N GLN A 216 16.42 -47.26 -7.57
CA GLN A 216 17.14 -46.27 -6.76
C GLN A 216 16.73 -44.83 -7.08
N ALA A 217 16.55 -44.50 -8.36
CA ALA A 217 16.10 -43.18 -8.79
C ALA A 217 14.67 -42.87 -8.29
N ILE A 218 13.76 -43.83 -8.41
CA ILE A 218 12.37 -43.71 -7.93
C ILE A 218 12.33 -43.52 -6.41
N THR A 219 13.08 -44.31 -5.64
CA THR A 219 13.15 -44.15 -4.18
C THR A 219 13.69 -42.77 -3.78
N LYS A 220 14.68 -42.24 -4.52
CA LYS A 220 15.19 -40.88 -4.27
C LYS A 220 14.12 -39.83 -4.54
N LEU A 221 13.42 -39.93 -5.68
CA LEU A 221 12.34 -39.00 -6.03
C LEU A 221 11.18 -39.03 -5.02
N GLN A 222 10.83 -40.21 -4.49
CA GLN A 222 9.82 -40.34 -3.42
C GLN A 222 10.25 -39.60 -2.15
N LYS A 223 11.52 -39.74 -1.71
CA LYS A 223 12.05 -39.00 -0.56
C LYS A 223 12.10 -37.50 -0.80
N ASP A 224 12.48 -37.07 -1.99
CA ASP A 224 12.53 -35.65 -2.36
C ASP A 224 11.11 -35.06 -2.36
N LEU A 225 10.10 -35.81 -2.82
CA LEU A 225 8.69 -35.42 -2.78
C LEU A 225 8.17 -35.27 -1.34
N GLU A 226 8.44 -36.25 -0.47
CA GLU A 226 8.11 -36.18 0.96
C GLU A 226 8.78 -34.98 1.63
N SER A 227 10.06 -34.73 1.33
CA SER A 227 10.80 -33.58 1.85
C SER A 227 10.21 -32.25 1.36
N SER A 228 9.80 -32.17 0.08
CA SER A 228 9.16 -30.99 -0.47
C SER A 228 7.79 -30.73 0.17
N ALA A 229 6.99 -31.78 0.40
CA ALA A 229 5.71 -31.68 1.05
C ALA A 229 5.86 -31.17 2.50
N ALA A 230 6.85 -31.66 3.25
CA ALA A 230 7.17 -31.18 4.59
C ALA A 230 7.58 -29.69 4.59
N LYS A 231 8.45 -29.28 3.67
CA LYS A 231 8.86 -27.86 3.54
C LYS A 231 7.69 -26.95 3.19
N PHE A 232 6.76 -27.42 2.35
CA PHE A 232 5.56 -26.67 2.01
C PHE A 232 4.65 -26.47 3.24
N ALA A 233 4.42 -27.54 4.01
CA ALA A 233 3.63 -27.45 5.24
C ALA A 233 4.28 -26.53 6.29
N ASP A 234 5.61 -26.57 6.43
CA ASP A 234 6.35 -25.66 7.33
C ASP A 234 6.25 -24.20 6.87
N ALA A 235 6.37 -23.95 5.56
CA ALA A 235 6.23 -22.62 4.99
C ALA A 235 4.80 -22.06 5.16
N GLU A 236 3.78 -22.88 4.94
CA GLU A 236 2.38 -22.50 5.13
C GLU A 236 2.10 -22.17 6.60
N LYS A 237 2.61 -22.98 7.54
CA LYS A 237 2.49 -22.68 8.97
C LYS A 237 3.22 -21.40 9.37
N ALA A 238 4.43 -21.18 8.85
CA ALA A 238 5.18 -19.94 9.09
C ALA A 238 4.43 -18.71 8.55
N HIS A 239 3.81 -18.84 7.37
CA HIS A 239 3.02 -17.78 6.77
C HIS A 239 1.76 -17.45 7.61
N GLN A 240 1.04 -18.46 8.08
CA GLN A 240 -0.13 -18.25 8.97
C GLN A 240 0.26 -17.55 10.28
N VAL A 241 1.40 -17.92 10.89
CA VAL A 241 1.91 -17.24 12.10
C VAL A 241 2.27 -15.78 11.80
N ALA A 242 2.89 -15.50 10.65
CA ALA A 242 3.23 -14.13 10.24
C ALA A 242 2.00 -13.27 9.99
N LEU A 243 0.95 -13.83 9.36
CA LEU A 243 -0.33 -13.15 9.16
C LEU A 243 -0.99 -12.80 10.49
N ALA A 244 -1.09 -13.76 11.41
CA ALA A 244 -1.67 -13.52 12.73
C ALA A 244 -0.91 -12.43 13.53
N ALA A 245 0.43 -12.39 13.41
CA ALA A 245 1.24 -11.35 14.04
C ALA A 245 0.99 -9.96 13.41
N LYS A 246 0.79 -9.89 12.08
CA LYS A 246 0.51 -8.64 11.37
C LYS A 246 -0.89 -8.12 11.67
N ASP A 247 -1.88 -8.99 11.75
CA ASP A 247 -3.25 -8.62 12.13
C ASP A 247 -3.29 -8.04 13.55
N ALA A 248 -2.54 -8.64 14.49
CA ALA A 248 -2.42 -8.11 15.85
C ALA A 248 -1.71 -6.73 15.89
N GLU A 249 -0.69 -6.52 15.05
CA GLU A 249 -0.01 -5.23 14.94
C GLU A 249 -0.93 -4.14 14.37
N LEU A 250 -1.71 -4.47 13.34
CA LEU A 250 -2.68 -3.57 12.72
C LEU A 250 -3.78 -3.19 13.72
N ALA A 251 -4.35 -4.15 14.43
CA ALA A 251 -5.36 -3.88 15.46
C ALA A 251 -4.85 -2.92 16.55
N LYS A 252 -3.57 -3.04 16.94
CA LYS A 252 -2.95 -2.10 17.90
C LYS A 252 -2.80 -0.69 17.32
N LYS A 253 -2.38 -0.58 16.06
CA LYS A 253 -2.25 0.71 15.36
C LYS A 253 -3.59 1.39 15.16
N ASP A 254 -4.64 0.65 14.81
CA ASP A 254 -5.99 1.19 14.65
C ASP A 254 -6.53 1.73 15.98
N ALA A 255 -6.35 0.99 17.08
CA ALA A 255 -6.71 1.46 18.41
C ALA A 255 -5.95 2.74 18.82
N GLU A 256 -4.67 2.85 18.45
CA GLU A 256 -3.88 4.06 18.69
C GLU A 256 -4.36 5.24 17.83
N ILE A 257 -4.69 5.00 16.56
CA ILE A 257 -5.24 6.01 15.64
C ILE A 257 -6.58 6.54 16.17
N ASP A 258 -7.47 5.67 16.63
CA ASP A 258 -8.77 6.09 17.17
C ASP A 258 -8.60 6.89 18.47
N ALA A 259 -7.68 6.47 19.35
CA ALA A 259 -7.34 7.23 20.55
C ALA A 259 -6.73 8.60 20.24
N LEU A 260 -5.91 8.72 19.18
CA LEU A 260 -5.35 9.99 18.74
C LEU A 260 -6.39 10.89 18.07
N LYS A 261 -7.25 10.34 17.20
CA LYS A 261 -8.35 11.09 16.59
C LYS A 261 -9.30 11.64 17.63
N GLY A 262 -9.62 10.87 18.69
CA GLY A 262 -10.44 11.35 19.80
C GLY A 262 -9.80 12.47 20.64
N ARG A 263 -8.49 12.71 20.49
CA ARG A 263 -7.77 13.82 21.16
C ARG A 263 -7.67 15.08 20.32
N ILE A 264 -7.96 14.99 19.03
CA ILE A 264 -7.97 16.14 18.13
C ILE A 264 -9.30 16.86 18.35
N LEU A 265 -9.22 18.09 18.86
CA LEU A 265 -10.37 18.99 18.94
C LEU A 265 -10.83 19.30 17.52
N SER A 266 -12.15 19.33 17.29
CA SER A 266 -12.69 19.87 16.05
C SER A 266 -12.32 21.34 15.90
N ASP A 267 -12.29 21.86 14.67
CA ASP A 267 -12.02 23.27 14.40
C ASP A 267 -12.95 24.19 15.22
N ALA A 268 -14.23 23.82 15.33
CA ALA A 268 -15.20 24.55 16.12
C ALA A 268 -14.88 24.56 17.64
N GLU A 269 -14.39 23.45 18.19
CA GLU A 269 -13.97 23.38 19.60
C GLU A 269 -12.68 24.15 19.85
N LEU A 270 -11.75 24.11 18.89
CA LEU A 270 -10.51 24.87 18.94
C LEU A 270 -10.80 26.38 18.90
N ASP A 271 -11.64 26.83 17.98
CA ASP A 271 -12.08 28.23 17.86
C ASP A 271 -12.74 28.72 19.14
N LYS A 272 -13.64 27.92 19.72
CA LYS A 272 -14.29 28.24 21.00
C LYS A 272 -13.27 28.39 22.13
N ARG A 273 -12.26 27.52 22.17
CA ARG A 273 -11.20 27.56 23.19
C ARG A 273 -10.28 28.77 23.02
N VAL A 274 -9.93 29.11 21.77
CA VAL A 274 -9.14 30.32 21.46
C VAL A 274 -9.91 31.57 21.84
N GLN A 275 -11.20 31.66 21.50
CA GLN A 275 -12.03 32.81 21.87
C GLN A 275 -12.15 32.95 23.40
N ALA A 276 -12.47 31.87 24.11
CA ALA A 276 -12.56 31.90 25.58
C ALA A 276 -11.24 32.34 26.23
N ARG A 277 -10.10 31.91 25.68
CA ARG A 277 -8.77 32.32 26.13
C ARG A 277 -8.51 33.80 25.84
N ALA A 278 -8.85 34.28 24.64
CA ALA A 278 -8.70 35.68 24.27
C ALA A 278 -9.54 36.59 25.18
N ASP A 279 -10.79 36.22 25.45
CA ASP A 279 -11.68 36.94 26.36
C ASP A 279 -11.13 36.99 27.79
N LEU A 280 -10.58 35.87 28.28
CA LEU A 280 -9.95 35.81 29.59
C LEU A 280 -8.73 36.74 29.68
N VAL A 281 -7.85 36.72 28.67
CA VAL A 281 -6.67 37.60 28.63
C VAL A 281 -7.07 39.06 28.54
N ALA A 282 -8.10 39.40 27.75
CA ALA A 282 -8.65 40.75 27.68
C ALA A 282 -9.17 41.22 29.05
N LYS A 283 -10.00 40.40 29.72
CA LYS A 283 -10.48 40.68 31.09
C LYS A 283 -9.33 40.84 32.10
N ALA A 284 -8.34 39.95 32.03
CA ALA A 284 -7.16 40.01 32.89
C ALA A 284 -6.39 41.33 32.70
N SER A 285 -6.20 41.78 31.46
CA SER A 285 -5.50 43.03 31.16
C SER A 285 -6.24 44.29 31.66
N VAL A 286 -7.57 44.27 31.65
CA VAL A 286 -8.41 45.35 32.20
C VAL A 286 -8.30 45.40 33.71
N LEU A 287 -8.33 44.25 34.38
CA LEU A 287 -8.27 44.15 35.83
C LEU A 287 -6.86 44.40 36.35
N ALA A 288 -5.83 43.75 35.82
CA ALA A 288 -4.47 43.82 36.35
C ALA A 288 -3.44 43.87 35.21
N LYS A 289 -3.07 45.09 34.80
CA LYS A 289 -2.17 45.35 33.65
C LYS A 289 -0.78 44.73 33.79
N ASP A 290 -0.29 44.58 35.03
CA ASP A 290 1.05 44.06 35.31
C ASP A 290 1.11 42.53 35.40
N VAL A 291 -0.04 41.84 35.32
CA VAL A 291 -0.09 40.37 35.32
C VAL A 291 0.30 39.86 33.94
N LYS A 292 1.44 39.19 33.85
CA LYS A 292 1.86 38.44 32.66
C LYS A 292 0.97 37.21 32.47
N THR A 293 0.45 37.03 31.26
CA THR A 293 -0.50 35.95 30.95
C THR A 293 0.10 34.87 30.04
N GLU A 294 1.28 35.13 29.48
CA GLU A 294 1.98 34.22 28.58
C GLU A 294 2.44 32.97 29.34
N GLY A 295 2.19 31.79 28.76
CA GLY A 295 2.59 30.49 29.34
C GLY A 295 1.77 30.04 30.55
N LEU A 296 0.84 30.85 31.06
CA LEU A 296 -0.01 30.48 32.19
C LEU A 296 -1.27 29.71 31.74
N SER A 297 -1.75 28.76 32.54
CA SER A 297 -3.07 28.16 32.36
C SER A 297 -4.19 29.17 32.64
N ASP A 298 -5.41 28.92 32.16
CA ASP A 298 -6.57 29.81 32.40
C ASP A 298 -6.79 30.04 33.91
N ALA A 299 -6.73 28.95 34.68
CA ALA A 299 -6.83 28.98 36.14
C ALA A 299 -5.72 29.82 36.78
N ALA A 300 -4.48 29.70 36.29
CA ALA A 300 -3.36 30.48 36.78
C ALA A 300 -3.50 31.97 36.48
N ILE A 301 -4.06 32.35 35.31
CA ILE A 301 -4.40 33.74 35.01
C ILE A 301 -5.43 34.28 35.99
N ARG A 302 -6.55 33.58 36.18
CA ARG A 302 -7.60 34.01 37.11
C ARG A 302 -7.04 34.19 38.52
N LYS A 303 -6.26 33.23 39.00
CA LYS A 303 -5.57 33.30 40.29
C LYS A 303 -4.65 34.52 40.37
N ALA A 304 -3.79 34.73 39.38
CA ALA A 304 -2.85 35.86 39.37
C ALA A 304 -3.57 37.21 39.40
N VAL A 305 -4.69 37.35 38.68
CA VAL A 305 -5.51 38.58 38.70
C VAL A 305 -6.16 38.79 40.06
N VAL A 306 -6.72 37.74 40.67
CA VAL A 306 -7.32 37.83 42.01
C VAL A 306 -6.28 38.21 43.06
N VAL A 307 -5.08 37.61 43.02
CA VAL A 307 -3.95 37.99 43.88
C VAL A 307 -3.56 39.44 43.67
N ALA A 308 -3.41 39.88 42.42
CA ALA A 308 -3.01 41.25 42.11
C ALA A 308 -4.04 42.29 42.60
N LYS A 309 -5.32 41.92 42.68
CA LYS A 309 -6.39 42.83 43.15
C LYS A 309 -6.67 42.76 44.64
N LEU A 310 -6.60 41.59 45.26
CA LEU A 310 -7.08 41.34 46.62
C LEU A 310 -5.99 40.84 47.59
N GLY A 311 -4.79 40.52 47.08
CA GLY A 311 -3.68 39.96 47.84
C GLY A 311 -3.77 38.44 48.03
N ASP A 312 -2.63 37.81 48.30
CA ASP A 312 -2.52 36.34 48.44
C ASP A 312 -3.39 35.77 49.57
N ALA A 313 -3.55 36.52 50.67
CA ALA A 313 -4.35 36.09 51.82
C ALA A 313 -5.83 35.87 51.47
N ALA A 314 -6.35 36.55 50.44
CA ALA A 314 -7.74 36.43 50.02
C ALA A 314 -8.06 35.07 49.38
N ILE A 315 -7.04 34.31 48.95
CA ILE A 315 -7.19 33.03 48.26
C ILE A 315 -6.49 31.86 48.97
N ALA A 316 -5.91 32.10 50.15
CA ALA A 316 -5.27 31.06 50.94
C ALA A 316 -6.28 29.96 51.32
N ASP A 317 -5.91 28.71 51.05
CA ASP A 317 -6.72 27.51 51.31
C ASP A 317 -8.11 27.53 50.64
N LYS A 318 -8.27 28.29 49.55
CA LYS A 318 -9.51 28.36 48.78
C LYS A 318 -9.47 27.43 47.57
N SER A 319 -10.64 26.90 47.22
CA SER A 319 -10.78 26.07 46.03
C SER A 319 -10.64 26.90 44.75
N GLU A 320 -10.33 26.23 43.65
CA GLU A 320 -10.29 26.85 42.33
C GLU A 320 -11.64 27.47 41.96
N ALA A 321 -12.75 26.81 42.28
CA ALA A 321 -14.10 27.35 42.09
C ALA A 321 -14.34 28.66 42.87
N TYR A 322 -13.76 28.81 44.06
CA TYR A 322 -13.84 30.08 44.80
C TYR A 322 -13.05 31.19 44.10
N ILE A 323 -11.87 30.86 43.57
CA ILE A 323 -11.03 31.80 42.80
C ILE A 323 -11.73 32.23 41.51
N ASP A 324 -12.35 31.28 40.79
CA ASP A 324 -13.13 31.56 39.58
C ASP A 324 -14.31 32.50 39.89
N ALA A 325 -15.11 32.18 40.91
CA ALA A 325 -16.21 33.05 41.33
C ALA A 325 -15.72 34.45 41.73
N ARG A 326 -14.57 34.54 42.42
CA ARG A 326 -14.01 35.82 42.83
C ARG A 326 -13.50 36.63 41.66
N PHE A 327 -12.91 35.97 40.66
CA PHE A 327 -12.51 36.59 39.40
C PHE A 327 -13.73 37.14 38.64
N ASP A 328 -14.81 36.34 38.53
CA ASP A 328 -16.03 36.77 37.84
C ASP A 328 -16.66 37.99 38.51
N MET A 329 -16.71 38.04 39.84
CA MET A 329 -17.16 39.22 40.58
C MET A 329 -16.31 40.47 40.27
N LEU A 330 -14.98 40.32 40.18
CA LEU A 330 -14.09 41.43 39.83
C LEU A 330 -14.36 41.92 38.39
N VAL A 331 -14.64 41.01 37.46
CA VAL A 331 -15.02 41.35 36.07
C VAL A 331 -16.36 42.09 36.03
N GLU A 332 -17.36 41.63 36.78
CA GLU A 332 -18.66 42.29 36.90
C GLU A 332 -18.55 43.70 37.50
N ASP A 333 -17.73 43.86 38.53
CA ASP A 333 -17.50 45.17 39.14
C ASP A 333 -16.78 46.13 38.19
N ALA A 334 -15.86 45.61 37.36
CA ALA A 334 -15.20 46.42 36.34
C ALA A 334 -16.14 46.81 35.18
N SER A 335 -17.09 45.95 34.79
CA SER A 335 -18.03 46.20 33.69
C SER A 335 -19.14 47.20 34.03
N LYS A 336 -19.45 47.37 35.32
CA LYS A 336 -20.36 48.42 35.82
C LYS A 336 -19.77 49.85 35.72
N GLY A 337 -18.60 49.99 35.07
CA GLY A 337 -18.08 51.25 34.57
C GLY A 337 -17.72 52.25 35.66
N GLY A 338 -16.59 52.04 36.34
CA GLY A 338 -16.02 53.08 37.21
C GLY A 338 -16.97 53.61 38.29
N GLY A 339 -18.05 52.88 38.59
CA GLY A 339 -18.86 53.06 39.78
C GLY A 339 -18.04 52.63 40.97
N ALA A 340 -16.98 53.38 41.26
CA ALA A 340 -16.45 53.44 42.60
C ALA A 340 -17.68 53.66 43.48
N ASP A 341 -17.88 52.72 44.41
CA ASP A 341 -18.87 52.80 45.46
C ASP A 341 -19.10 54.27 45.82
N PRO A 342 -20.33 54.80 45.71
CA PRO A 342 -20.61 56.21 45.99
C PRO A 342 -20.02 56.66 47.32
N PHE A 343 -19.97 55.75 48.29
CA PHE A 343 -19.31 55.96 49.57
C PHE A 343 -17.79 56.05 49.42
N ARG A 344 -17.16 55.14 48.67
CA ARG A 344 -15.72 55.22 48.34
C ARG A 344 -15.38 56.53 47.61
N ILE A 345 -16.17 57.00 46.65
CA ILE A 345 -15.97 58.31 45.99
C ILE A 345 -16.07 59.44 47.02
N ALA A 346 -17.12 59.45 47.83
CA ALA A 346 -17.35 60.49 48.85
C ALA A 346 -16.23 60.54 49.90
N VAL A 347 -15.68 59.39 50.28
CA VAL A 347 -14.53 59.31 51.20
C VAL A 347 -13.24 59.76 50.51
N GLN A 348 -13.02 59.38 49.25
CA GLN A 348 -11.82 59.75 48.50
C GLN A 348 -11.77 61.25 48.15
N GLN A 349 -12.92 61.86 47.88
CA GLN A 349 -13.06 63.29 47.60
C GLN A 349 -13.11 64.15 48.87
N GLY A 350 -13.31 63.53 50.05
CA GLY A 350 -13.51 64.20 51.32
C GLY A 350 -14.90 64.86 51.41
N LEU A 351 -15.43 65.02 52.63
CA LEU A 351 -16.64 65.80 52.86
C LEU A 351 -16.37 67.27 52.50
N SER A 352 -16.86 67.70 51.33
CA SER A 352 -16.91 69.12 51.00
C SER A 352 -17.97 69.78 51.88
N GLN A 353 -17.56 70.50 52.93
CA GLN A 353 -18.48 71.40 53.63
C GLN A 353 -18.89 72.52 52.67
N VAL A 354 -20.14 72.46 52.20
CA VAL A 354 -20.79 73.58 51.54
C VAL A 354 -21.04 74.65 52.61
N SER A 355 -20.04 75.48 52.87
CA SER A 355 -20.12 76.61 53.80
C SER A 355 -20.84 77.82 53.19
N ASP A 356 -21.78 77.57 52.27
CA ASP A 356 -22.52 78.65 51.63
C ASP A 356 -23.78 78.95 52.44
N ALA A 357 -23.61 79.77 53.48
CA ALA A 357 -24.71 80.29 54.30
C ALA A 357 -25.82 80.95 53.44
N SER A 358 -25.51 81.35 52.20
CA SER A 358 -26.47 81.89 51.25
C SER A 358 -27.49 80.85 50.75
N ALA A 359 -27.09 79.59 50.57
CA ALA A 359 -27.98 78.53 50.11
C ALA A 359 -28.99 78.13 51.20
N SER A 360 -28.54 78.06 52.46
CA SER A 360 -29.42 77.81 53.61
C SER A 360 -30.40 78.96 53.84
N ALA A 361 -29.96 80.21 53.67
CA ALA A 361 -30.84 81.38 53.80
C ALA A 361 -31.87 81.45 52.66
N THR A 362 -31.47 81.07 51.44
CA THR A 362 -32.37 81.01 50.28
C THR A 362 -33.42 79.91 50.43
N ALA A 363 -33.02 78.72 50.90
CA ALA A 363 -33.95 77.63 51.18
C ALA A 363 -34.94 77.97 52.30
N HIS A 364 -34.48 78.61 53.38
CA HIS A 364 -35.34 79.08 54.45
C HIS A 364 -36.33 80.15 53.95
N LYS A 365 -35.86 81.09 53.11
CA LYS A 365 -36.72 82.13 52.53
C LYS A 365 -37.77 81.55 51.57
N ALA A 366 -37.44 80.52 50.80
CA ALA A 366 -38.38 79.80 49.96
C ALA A 366 -39.45 79.07 50.81
N MET A 367 -39.03 78.39 51.89
CA MET A 367 -39.95 77.74 52.83
C MET A 367 -40.93 78.73 53.48
N VAL A 368 -40.43 79.89 53.91
CA VAL A 368 -41.29 80.96 54.48
C VAL A 368 -42.25 81.50 53.43
N SER A 369 -41.80 81.74 52.20
CA SER A 369 -42.65 82.19 51.10
C SER A 369 -43.75 81.19 50.75
N ASP A 370 -43.47 79.90 50.78
CA ASP A 370 -44.47 78.84 50.54
C ASP A 370 -45.50 78.78 51.68
N LEU A 371 -45.07 78.95 52.94
CA LEU A 371 -45.98 79.02 54.09
C LEU A 371 -46.85 80.29 54.05
N GLU A 372 -46.29 81.43 53.66
CA GLU A 372 -47.00 82.71 53.53
C GLU A 372 -48.00 82.72 52.37
N SER A 373 -47.77 81.91 51.34
CA SER A 373 -48.66 81.78 50.17
C SER A 373 -49.55 80.53 50.21
N ALA A 374 -49.42 79.67 51.22
CA ALA A 374 -50.21 78.44 51.37
C ALA A 374 -51.72 78.68 51.49
N TRP A 375 -52.16 79.86 51.94
CA TRP A 375 -53.57 80.24 52.01
C TRP A 375 -54.12 80.75 50.67
N GLN A 376 -53.25 81.08 49.71
CA GLN A 376 -53.66 81.49 48.38
C GLN A 376 -53.92 80.22 47.56
N THR A 377 -55.16 79.74 47.56
CA THR A 377 -55.60 78.69 46.64
C THR A 377 -55.28 79.14 45.21
N LYS A 378 -54.31 78.47 44.56
CA LYS A 378 -54.06 78.65 43.13
C LYS A 378 -55.34 78.27 42.40
N GLY A 379 -56.09 79.29 41.99
CA GLY A 379 -57.38 79.17 41.33
C GLY A 379 -57.30 78.24 40.12
N ALA A 380 -58.30 77.37 40.04
CA ALA A 380 -58.52 76.44 38.95
C ALA A 380 -58.45 77.11 37.57
N LYS A 381 -57.67 76.50 36.67
CA LYS A 381 -58.00 76.35 35.25
C LYS A 381 -57.45 75.03 34.76
#